data_AF-A0A2D0HET6-F1
#
_entry.id   AF-A0A2D0HET6-F1
#
_cell.length_a   1.000
_cell.length_b   1.000
_cell.length_c   1.000
_cell.angle_alpha   90.00
_cell.angle_beta   90.00
_cell.angle_gamma   90.00
#
_symmetry.space_group_name_H-M   'P 1'
#
loop_
_entity.id
_entity.type
_entity.pdbx_description
1 polymer ?
#
loop_
_entity_poly.entity_id
_entity_poly.type
_entity_poly.pdbx_seq_one_letter_code
_entity_poly.pdbx_strand_id
1 'polypeptide(L)'
;MDCGSSAIPAVNNLSRLKNIIGDYGAAEALALQGLQKDKDPEVQASLYKNLGWTLLQQKRYAEAKTNLQKSTELDQERTDAYCLLAQVQEALNIRSKAKMYWEFCLILNSSLPEVQKWREQVLERVLKKY
;
A
#
# COMPACT_ATOMS: atom_id res chain seq x y z
N MET A 1 15.62 -0.87 27.93
CA MET A 1 16.35 -0.43 26.74
C MET A 1 15.85 -1.29 25.59
N ASP A 2 14.98 -0.71 24.77
CA ASP A 2 14.24 -1.41 23.72
C ASP A 2 15.01 -1.32 22.40
N CYS A 3 15.95 -2.25 22.17
CA CYS A 3 16.67 -2.37 20.91
C CYS A 3 15.79 -2.89 19.75
N GLY A 4 14.51 -3.22 20.01
CA GLY A 4 13.58 -3.73 19.00
C GLY A 4 13.01 -2.63 18.09
N SER A 5 12.70 -1.46 18.64
CA SER A 5 12.05 -0.36 17.93
C SER A 5 12.92 0.28 16.83
N SER A 6 14.23 0.44 17.06
CA SER A 6 15.14 1.09 16.11
C SER A 6 15.30 0.35 14.77
N ALA A 7 14.97 -0.94 14.69
CA ALA A 7 15.12 -1.74 13.47
C ALA A 7 13.87 -1.74 12.58
N ILE A 8 12.70 -1.36 13.12
CA ILE A 8 11.44 -1.53 12.39
C ILE A 8 11.31 -0.59 11.18
N PRO A 9 11.72 0.70 11.25
CA PRO A 9 11.72 1.54 10.05
C PRO A 9 12.55 0.94 8.90
N ALA A 10 13.66 0.26 9.21
CA ALA A 10 14.47 -0.45 8.24
C ALA A 10 13.74 -1.70 7.68
N VAL A 11 13.05 -2.46 8.54
CA VAL A 11 12.20 -3.60 8.12
C VAL A 11 11.07 -3.14 7.20
N ASN A 12 10.41 -2.03 7.52
CA ASN A 12 9.38 -1.41 6.71
C ASN A 12 9.90 -1.01 5.32
N ASN A 13 11.05 -0.34 5.27
CA ASN A 13 11.70 0.02 4.00
C ASN A 13 12.09 -1.21 3.19
N LEU A 14 12.62 -2.26 3.83
CA LEU A 14 12.96 -3.51 3.15
C LEU A 14 11.73 -4.23 2.60
N SER A 15 10.63 -4.30 3.36
CA SER A 15 9.36 -4.86 2.88
C SER A 15 8.84 -4.13 1.64
N ARG A 16 8.91 -2.79 1.62
CA ARG A 16 8.58 -1.98 0.43
C ARG A 16 9.50 -2.31 -0.75
N LEU A 17 10.80 -2.40 -0.55
CA LEU A 17 11.75 -2.76 -1.61
C LEU A 17 11.47 -4.15 -2.17
N LYS A 18 11.14 -5.12 -1.31
CA LYS A 18 10.76 -6.48 -1.72
C LYS A 18 9.50 -6.49 -2.59
N ASN A 19 8.51 -5.64 -2.29
CA ASN A 19 7.36 -5.42 -3.16
C ASN A 19 7.74 -4.86 -4.54
N ILE A 20 8.63 -3.87 -4.56
CA ILE A 20 9.09 -3.23 -5.81
C ILE A 20 9.77 -4.25 -6.73
N ILE A 21 10.61 -5.14 -6.18
CA ILE A 21 11.34 -6.15 -6.97
C ILE A 21 10.53 -7.42 -7.24
N GLY A 22 9.31 -7.54 -6.71
CA GLY A 22 8.42 -8.68 -6.92
C GLY A 22 8.65 -9.89 -6.00
N ASP A 23 9.50 -9.77 -4.98
CA ASP A 23 9.72 -10.81 -3.97
C ASP A 23 8.64 -10.70 -2.88
N TYR A 24 7.42 -11.10 -3.25
CA TYR A 24 6.23 -10.95 -2.40
C TYR A 24 6.27 -11.85 -1.17
N GLY A 25 6.93 -13.01 -1.24
CA GLY A 25 7.10 -13.88 -0.07
C GLY A 25 7.93 -13.21 1.03
N ALA A 26 9.07 -12.62 0.67
CA ALA A 26 9.87 -11.86 1.62
C ALA A 26 9.18 -10.58 2.09
N ALA A 27 8.49 -9.86 1.19
CA ALA A 27 7.75 -8.65 1.53
C ALA A 27 6.70 -8.90 2.62
N GLU A 28 5.91 -9.97 2.50
CA GLU A 28 4.88 -10.38 3.46
C GLU A 28 5.50 -10.72 4.82
N ALA A 29 6.53 -11.57 4.83
CA ALA A 29 7.20 -11.98 6.06
C ALA A 29 7.76 -10.78 6.84
N LEU A 30 8.40 -9.84 6.14
CA LEU A 30 8.95 -8.62 6.74
C LEU A 30 7.85 -7.69 7.27
N ALA A 31 6.76 -7.50 6.52
CA ALA A 31 5.65 -6.66 6.96
C ALA A 31 5.00 -7.22 8.24
N LEU A 32 4.74 -8.52 8.28
CA LEU A 32 4.17 -9.20 9.44
C LEU A 32 5.11 -9.15 10.65
N GLN A 33 6.42 -9.34 10.44
CA GLN A 33 7.41 -9.21 11.49
C GLN A 33 7.42 -7.79 12.09
N GLY A 34 7.35 -6.76 11.24
CA GLY A 34 7.27 -5.37 11.69
C GLY A 34 6.03 -5.12 12.54
N LEU A 35 4.86 -5.57 12.06
CA LEU A 35 3.57 -5.38 12.74
C LEU A 35 3.51 -6.08 14.12
N GLN A 36 4.21 -7.19 14.29
CA GLN A 36 4.29 -7.88 15.59
C GLN A 36 5.09 -7.09 16.63
N LYS A 37 6.15 -6.40 16.19
CA LYS A 37 7.14 -5.78 17.08
C LYS A 37 6.85 -4.31 17.38
N ASP A 38 6.18 -3.62 16.48
CA ASP A 38 5.99 -2.17 16.55
C ASP A 38 4.55 -1.79 16.95
N LYS A 39 4.43 -0.70 17.70
CA LYS A 39 3.15 -0.14 18.19
C LYS A 39 2.94 1.31 17.76
N ASP A 40 3.91 1.91 17.06
CA ASP A 40 3.80 3.24 16.49
C ASP A 40 2.77 3.22 15.34
N PRO A 41 1.69 4.03 15.42
CA PRO A 41 0.65 4.09 14.39
C PRO A 41 1.17 4.43 12.99
N GLU A 42 2.18 5.30 12.85
CA GLU A 42 2.71 5.73 11.57
C GLU A 42 3.51 4.61 10.89
N VAL A 43 4.31 3.89 11.69
CA VAL A 43 5.06 2.72 11.23
C VAL A 43 4.09 1.58 10.88
N GLN A 44 3.08 1.35 11.72
CA GLN A 44 2.05 0.35 11.45
C GLN A 44 1.26 0.66 10.18
N ALA A 45 0.89 1.93 9.94
CA ALA A 45 0.24 2.34 8.70
C ALA A 45 1.08 1.93 7.48
N SER A 46 2.37 2.25 7.51
CA SER A 46 3.31 1.89 6.45
C SER A 46 3.41 0.38 6.21
N LEU A 47 3.49 -0.41 7.29
CA LEU A 47 3.60 -1.86 7.22
C LEU A 47 2.31 -2.52 6.73
N TYR A 48 1.15 -2.06 7.20
CA TYR A 48 -0.16 -2.50 6.69
C TYR A 48 -0.31 -2.19 5.21
N LYS A 49 0.15 -1.02 4.76
CA LYS A 49 0.17 -0.67 3.35
C LYS A 49 1.06 -1.61 2.54
N ASN A 50 2.28 -1.89 3.00
CA ASN A 50 3.19 -2.82 2.32
C ASN A 50 2.63 -4.25 2.27
N LEU A 51 2.03 -4.72 3.36
CA LEU A 51 1.34 -6.01 3.37
C LEU A 51 0.17 -6.01 2.38
N GLY A 52 -0.64 -4.97 2.36
CA GLY A 52 -1.72 -4.77 1.40
C GLY A 52 -1.26 -4.81 -0.06
N TRP A 53 -0.15 -4.15 -0.38
CA TRP A 53 0.49 -4.22 -1.70
C TRP A 53 0.88 -5.67 -2.04
N THR A 54 1.58 -6.33 -1.12
CA THR A 54 2.03 -7.71 -1.30
C THR A 54 0.87 -8.65 -1.62
N LEU A 55 -0.22 -8.55 -0.84
CA LEU A 55 -1.43 -9.35 -0.97
C LEU A 55 -2.17 -9.08 -2.30
N LEU A 56 -2.19 -7.82 -2.75
CA LEU A 56 -2.74 -7.47 -4.07
C LEU A 56 -1.98 -8.22 -5.18
N GLN A 57 -0.65 -8.25 -5.13
CA GLN A 57 0.17 -8.91 -6.15
C GLN A 57 0.03 -10.44 -6.09
N GLN A 58 -0.20 -10.99 -4.89
CA GLN A 58 -0.56 -12.39 -4.69
C GLN A 58 -2.03 -12.71 -5.04
N LYS A 59 -2.81 -11.73 -5.54
CA LYS A 59 -4.25 -11.86 -5.88
C LYS A 59 -5.17 -12.15 -4.68
N ARG A 60 -4.69 -11.93 -3.45
CA ARG A 60 -5.44 -12.05 -2.19
C ARG A 60 -6.20 -10.77 -1.89
N TYR A 61 -7.13 -10.41 -2.78
CA TYR A 61 -7.73 -9.07 -2.82
C TYR A 61 -8.53 -8.68 -1.57
N ALA A 62 -9.23 -9.64 -0.95
CA ALA A 62 -9.99 -9.37 0.27
C ALA A 62 -9.07 -8.98 1.44
N GLU A 63 -7.97 -9.72 1.62
CA GLU A 63 -6.98 -9.45 2.66
C GLU A 63 -6.20 -8.16 2.35
N ALA A 64 -5.87 -7.93 1.08
CA ALA A 64 -5.24 -6.70 0.62
C ALA A 64 -6.08 -5.48 1.02
N LYS A 65 -7.38 -5.52 0.71
CA LYS A 65 -8.33 -4.47 1.07
C LYS A 65 -8.33 -4.21 2.57
N THR A 66 -8.48 -5.26 3.40
CA THR A 66 -8.54 -5.11 4.86
C THR A 66 -7.27 -4.46 5.42
N ASN A 67 -6.10 -4.88 4.97
CA ASN A 67 -4.84 -4.29 5.44
C ASN A 67 -4.67 -2.85 4.97
N LEU A 68 -5.04 -2.53 3.73
CA LEU A 68 -4.97 -1.15 3.25
C LEU A 68 -5.96 -0.22 3.96
N GLN A 69 -7.14 -0.72 4.33
CA GLN A 69 -8.10 0.05 5.13
C GLN A 69 -7.53 0.38 6.51
N LYS A 70 -6.91 -0.59 7.19
CA LYS A 70 -6.19 -0.34 8.45
C LYS A 70 -5.08 0.71 8.28
N SER A 71 -4.35 0.67 7.17
CA SER A 71 -3.36 1.71 6.88
C SER A 71 -3.99 3.10 6.81
N THR A 72 -5.12 3.25 6.11
CA THR A 72 -5.79 4.57 5.97
C THR A 72 -6.50 5.02 7.25
N GLU A 73 -6.86 4.09 8.12
CA GLU A 73 -7.42 4.39 9.45
C GLU A 73 -6.35 4.97 10.39
N LEU A 74 -5.11 4.48 10.28
CA LEU A 74 -3.96 4.95 11.06
C LEU A 74 -3.33 6.24 10.49
N ASP A 75 -3.31 6.38 9.17
CA ASP A 75 -2.75 7.52 8.45
C ASP A 75 -3.67 7.89 7.26
N GLN A 76 -4.46 8.95 7.43
CA GLN A 76 -5.44 9.40 6.43
C GLN A 76 -4.80 10.14 5.24
N GLU A 77 -3.51 10.48 5.31
CA GLU A 77 -2.78 11.14 4.22
C GLU A 77 -1.95 10.15 3.39
N ARG A 78 -2.14 8.84 3.64
CA ARG A 78 -1.40 7.74 3.02
C ARG A 78 -1.78 7.50 1.56
N THR A 79 -1.33 8.39 0.68
CA THR A 79 -1.62 8.36 -0.76
C THR A 79 -1.38 7.00 -1.42
N ASP A 80 -0.26 6.34 -1.10
CA ASP A 80 0.07 5.02 -1.65
C ASP A 80 -0.94 3.93 -1.25
N ALA A 81 -1.48 4.00 -0.02
CA ALA A 81 -2.55 3.10 0.40
C ALA A 81 -3.84 3.31 -0.41
N TYR A 82 -4.20 4.57 -0.71
CA TYR A 82 -5.36 4.88 -1.56
C TYR A 82 -5.17 4.39 -3.01
N CYS A 83 -3.98 4.58 -3.59
CA CYS A 83 -3.67 4.06 -4.93
C CYS A 83 -3.80 2.53 -5.00
N LEU A 84 -3.32 1.83 -3.96
CA LEU A 84 -3.44 0.37 -3.87
C LEU A 84 -4.89 -0.07 -3.62
N LEU A 85 -5.66 0.65 -2.79
CA LEU A 85 -7.09 0.38 -2.61
C LEU A 85 -7.83 0.49 -3.93
N ALA A 86 -7.53 1.51 -4.74
CA ALA A 86 -8.14 1.66 -6.05
C ALA A 86 -7.87 0.44 -6.94
N GLN A 87 -6.62 -0.01 -7.03
CA GLN A 87 -6.25 -1.22 -7.78
C GLN A 87 -6.94 -2.49 -7.25
N VAL A 88 -7.05 -2.64 -5.92
CA VAL A 88 -7.79 -3.75 -5.29
C VAL A 88 -9.27 -3.71 -5.67
N GLN A 89 -9.91 -2.52 -5.64
CA GLN A 89 -11.31 -2.39 -6.04
C GLN A 89 -11.51 -2.65 -7.55
N GLU A 90 -10.56 -2.28 -8.41
CA GLU A 90 -10.57 -2.65 -9.83
C GLU A 90 -10.53 -4.16 -10.01
N ALA A 91 -9.62 -4.85 -9.30
CA ALA A 91 -9.50 -6.30 -9.35
C ALA A 91 -10.77 -7.02 -8.83
N LEU A 92 -11.49 -6.40 -7.89
CA LEU A 92 -12.79 -6.86 -7.41
C LEU A 92 -13.97 -6.43 -8.29
N ASN A 93 -13.73 -5.69 -9.37
CA ASN A 93 -14.73 -5.11 -10.28
C ASN A 93 -15.74 -4.17 -9.58
N ILE A 94 -15.35 -3.53 -8.48
CA ILE A 94 -16.17 -2.56 -7.73
C ILE A 94 -15.84 -1.15 -8.23
N ARG A 95 -16.35 -0.82 -9.42
CA ARG A 95 -15.99 0.40 -10.17
C ARG A 95 -16.20 1.71 -9.40
N SER A 96 -17.28 1.81 -8.62
CA SER A 96 -17.58 3.03 -7.85
C SER A 96 -16.52 3.31 -6.79
N LYS A 97 -16.11 2.29 -6.03
CA LYS A 97 -15.05 2.43 -5.02
C LYS A 97 -13.68 2.61 -5.65
N ALA A 98 -13.40 1.92 -6.75
CA ALA A 98 -12.16 2.12 -7.50
C ALA A 98 -11.99 3.58 -7.93
N LYS A 99 -13.04 4.19 -8.49
CA LYS A 99 -13.03 5.61 -8.88
C LYS A 99 -12.75 6.52 -7.69
N MET A 100 -13.50 6.35 -6.59
CA MET A 100 -13.33 7.13 -5.37
C MET A 100 -11.88 7.07 -4.85
N TYR A 101 -11.29 5.86 -4.77
CA TYR A 101 -9.91 5.73 -4.28
C TYR A 101 -8.86 6.26 -5.26
N TRP A 102 -9.11 6.19 -6.58
CA TRP A 102 -8.25 6.86 -7.56
C TRP A 102 -8.29 8.38 -7.41
N GLU A 103 -9.45 8.97 -7.10
CA GLU A 103 -9.55 10.40 -6.82
C GLU A 103 -8.65 10.79 -5.62
N PHE A 104 -8.74 10.07 -4.50
CA PHE A 104 -7.82 10.27 -3.37
C PHE A 104 -6.35 10.10 -3.76
N CYS A 105 -6.03 9.02 -4.48
CA CYS A 105 -4.68 8.76 -4.99
C CYS A 105 -4.15 9.91 -5.86
N LEU A 106 -5.00 10.64 -6.59
CA LEU A 106 -4.57 11.73 -7.48
C LEU A 106 -4.44 13.08 -6.75
N ILE A 107 -5.26 13.36 -5.73
CA ILE A 107 -5.27 14.67 -5.05
C ILE A 107 -4.29 14.77 -3.88
N LEU A 108 -4.03 13.67 -3.17
CA LEU A 108 -3.18 13.68 -1.97
C LEU A 108 -1.70 13.79 -2.35
N ASN A 109 -0.86 14.27 -1.43
CA ASN A 109 0.56 14.47 -1.69
C ASN A 109 1.34 13.14 -1.62
N SER A 110 2.27 12.94 -2.56
CA SER A 110 3.24 11.84 -2.48
C SER A 110 4.45 12.13 -3.34
N SER A 111 5.63 11.81 -2.80
CA SER A 111 6.93 11.84 -3.51
C SER A 111 7.40 10.43 -3.91
N LEU A 112 6.60 9.39 -3.69
CA LEU A 112 6.99 8.01 -3.95
C LEU A 112 6.97 7.69 -5.46
N PRO A 113 8.06 7.14 -6.03
CA PRO A 113 8.12 6.81 -7.46
C PRO A 113 7.03 5.84 -7.93
N GLU A 114 6.67 4.85 -7.12
CA GLU A 114 5.61 3.91 -7.43
C GLU A 114 4.23 4.57 -7.51
N VAL A 115 3.99 5.61 -6.70
CA VAL A 115 2.75 6.39 -6.76
C VAL A 115 2.68 7.17 -8.05
N GLN A 116 3.78 7.82 -8.46
CA GLN A 116 3.86 8.50 -9.75
C GLN A 116 3.56 7.53 -10.90
N LYS A 117 4.21 6.36 -10.90
CA LYS A 117 3.97 5.31 -11.89
C LYS A 117 2.49 4.86 -11.92
N TRP A 118 1.87 4.62 -10.78
CA TRP A 118 0.45 4.23 -10.74
C TRP A 118 -0.49 5.33 -11.23
N ARG A 119 -0.17 6.60 -10.93
CA ARG A 119 -0.91 7.77 -11.43
C ARG A 119 -0.83 7.89 -12.95
N GLU A 120 0.37 7.77 -13.52
CA GLU A 120 0.56 7.77 -14.96
C GLU A 120 -0.26 6.66 -15.63
N GLN A 121 -0.21 5.44 -15.08
CA GLN A 121 -0.97 4.30 -15.61
C GLN A 121 -2.49 4.53 -15.58
N VAL A 122 -3.04 5.11 -14.52
CA VAL A 122 -4.49 5.40 -14.48
C VAL A 122 -4.85 6.56 -15.40
N LEU A 123 -4.04 7.61 -15.48
CA LEU A 123 -4.28 8.76 -16.36
C LEU A 123 -4.24 8.34 -17.84
N GLU A 124 -3.26 7.54 -18.25
CA GLU A 124 -3.22 7.01 -19.62
C GLU A 124 -4.47 6.20 -19.97
N ARG A 125 -4.94 5.34 -19.07
CA ARG A 125 -6.15 4.53 -19.28
C ARG A 125 -7.41 5.39 -19.40
N VAL A 126 -7.44 6.55 -18.75
CA VAL A 126 -8.56 7.49 -18.81
C VAL A 126 -8.48 8.34 -20.08
N LEU A 127 -7.29 8.86 -20.40
CA LEU A 127 -7.08 9.74 -21.56
C LEU A 127 -7.19 9.00 -22.90
N LYS A 128 -6.75 7.74 -22.99
CA LYS A 128 -6.90 6.90 -24.20
C LYS A 128 -8.34 6.48 -24.50
N LYS A 129 -9.30 6.76 -23.61
CA LYS A 129 -10.73 6.48 -23.83
C LYS A 129 -11.46 7.63 -24.54
N TYR A 130 -10.76 8.72 -24.81
CA TYR A 130 -11.21 9.86 -25.60
C TYR A 130 -10.36 9.96 -26.87
#